data_AF-A0A9X2ERK9-F1
#
_entry.id   AF-A0A9X2ERK9-F1
#
_cell.length_a   1.000
_cell.length_b   1.000
_cell.length_c   1.000
_cell.angle_alpha   90.00
_cell.angle_beta   90.00
_cell.angle_gamma   90.00
#
_symmetry.space_group_name_H-M   'P 1'
#
loop_
_entity.id
_entity.type
_entity.pdbx_description
1 polymer ?
#
loop_
_entity_poly.entity_id
_entity_poly.type
_entity_poly.pdbx_seq_one_letter_code
_entity_poly.pdbx_strand_id
1 'polypeptide(L)'
;MRTLRLILGDQLNHKHSWYKGRQESNLYFIAEMRQETDYTIHHIQKIIAFFEAMKHFANWLETRGMKVIYYQLNNRNNVTIQY
;
A
#
# COMPACT_ATOMS: atom_id res chain seq x y z
N MET A 1 -18.89 12.77 3.82
CA MET A 1 -17.46 13.11 3.71
C MET A 1 -16.72 11.92 3.10
N ARG A 2 -15.80 12.13 2.15
CA ARG A 2 -14.97 11.06 1.56
C ARG A 2 -13.60 11.06 2.23
N THR A 3 -13.03 9.88 2.50
CA THR A 3 -11.76 9.73 3.21
C THR A 3 -10.74 9.04 2.32
N LEU A 4 -9.55 9.61 2.18
CA LEU A 4 -8.39 8.94 1.60
C LEU A 4 -7.57 8.31 2.73
N ARG A 5 -7.26 7.02 2.62
CA ARG A 5 -6.44 6.28 3.58
C ARG A 5 -5.17 5.81 2.87
N LEU A 6 -4.06 6.49 3.15
CA LEU A 6 -2.74 6.08 2.73
C LEU A 6 -2.28 4.90 3.59
N ILE A 7 -1.77 3.84 2.98
CA ILE A 7 -1.17 2.70 3.67
C ILE A 7 0.28 2.56 3.20
N LEU A 8 1.20 2.63 4.14
CA LEU A 8 2.64 2.42 3.91
C LEU A 8 3.02 0.94 4.06
N GLY A 9 4.21 0.57 3.58
CA GLY A 9 4.68 -0.83 3.56
C GLY A 9 4.84 -1.47 4.95
N ASP A 10 4.98 -0.67 6.00
CA ASP A 10 5.08 -1.08 7.40
C ASP A 10 3.73 -1.12 8.15
N GLN A 11 2.65 -0.62 7.54
CA GLN A 11 1.32 -0.47 8.17
C GLN A 11 0.34 -1.61 7.85
N LEU A 12 0.83 -2.77 7.39
CA LEU A 12 0.03 -3.88 6.87
C LEU A 12 -0.65 -4.72 7.97
N ASN A 13 -1.43 -4.06 8.84
CA ASN A 13 -2.11 -4.69 9.97
C ASN A 13 -3.63 -4.78 9.74
N HIS A 14 -4.11 -5.96 9.34
CA HIS A 14 -5.53 -6.21 9.09
C HIS A 14 -6.44 -6.09 10.33
N LYS A 15 -5.88 -6.06 11.55
CA LYS A 15 -6.64 -5.92 12.81
C LYS A 15 -6.87 -4.47 13.23
N HIS A 16 -6.37 -3.50 12.45
CA HIS A 16 -6.49 -2.09 12.80
C HIS A 16 -7.97 -1.64 12.86
N SER A 17 -8.31 -0.83 13.88
CA SER A 17 -9.70 -0.46 14.21
C SER A 17 -10.44 0.25 13.07
N TRP A 18 -9.72 0.96 12.21
CA TRP A 18 -10.29 1.72 11.10
C TRP A 18 -10.99 0.85 10.04
N TYR A 19 -10.70 -0.45 9.96
CA TYR A 19 -11.35 -1.38 9.04
C TYR A 19 -12.73 -1.84 9.55
N LYS A 20 -13.08 -1.48 10.78
CA LYS A 20 -14.41 -1.71 11.35
C LYS A 20 -15.39 -0.65 10.87
N GLY A 21 -16.64 -1.03 10.70
CA GLY A 21 -17.72 -0.11 10.29
C GLY A 21 -17.75 0.16 8.78
N ARG A 22 -18.41 1.26 8.41
CA ARG A 22 -18.77 1.56 7.02
C ARG A 22 -17.55 2.04 6.21
N GLN A 23 -17.27 1.38 5.09
CA GLN A 23 -16.09 1.64 4.25
C GLN A 23 -16.42 2.30 2.90
N GLU A 24 -17.69 2.47 2.56
CA GLU A 24 -18.16 2.91 1.23
C GLU A 24 -17.63 4.29 0.78
N SER A 25 -17.35 5.16 1.76
CA SER A 25 -16.82 6.51 1.55
C SER A 25 -15.30 6.60 1.64
N ASN A 26 -14.61 5.47 1.86
CA ASN A 26 -13.17 5.41 2.00
C ASN A 26 -12.53 4.95 0.68
N LEU A 27 -11.41 5.57 0.33
CA LEU A 27 -10.51 5.16 -0.73
C LEU A 27 -9.17 4.81 -0.11
N TYR A 28 -8.70 3.60 -0.35
CA TYR A 28 -7.40 3.13 0.13
C TYR A 28 -6.37 3.33 -0.97
N PHE A 29 -5.25 3.95 -0.65
CA PHE A 29 -4.15 4.15 -1.58
C PHE A 29 -2.89 3.49 -1.05
N ILE A 30 -2.29 2.64 -1.88
CA ILE A 30 -1.09 1.89 -1.59
C ILE A 30 -0.16 2.05 -2.80
N ALA A 31 1.10 2.38 -2.57
CA ALA A 31 2.08 2.51 -3.64
C ALA A 31 3.42 1.90 -3.23
N GLU A 32 3.99 1.05 -4.09
CA GLU A 32 5.35 0.53 -3.96
C GLU A 32 6.35 1.67 -4.23
N MET A 33 7.15 2.07 -3.24
CA MET A 33 8.07 3.20 -3.34
C MET A 33 9.53 2.72 -3.43
N ARG A 34 10.30 3.23 -4.41
CA ARG A 34 11.75 2.97 -4.50
C ARG A 34 12.57 3.65 -3.40
N GLN A 35 12.06 4.75 -2.83
CA GLN A 35 12.80 5.51 -1.81
C GLN A 35 13.02 4.73 -0.51
N GLU A 36 12.16 3.77 -0.15
CA GLU A 36 12.42 2.86 0.97
C GLU A 36 13.56 1.87 0.68
N THR A 37 13.93 1.69 -0.59
CA THR A 37 15.00 0.78 -1.03
C THR A 37 16.35 1.46 -1.31
N ASP A 38 16.38 2.80 -1.43
CA ASP A 38 17.57 3.56 -1.81
C ASP A 38 18.33 4.16 -0.60
N TYR A 39 17.75 4.13 0.62
CA TYR A 39 18.41 4.64 1.83
C TYR A 39 19.54 3.72 2.35
N THR A 40 19.58 2.46 1.93
CA THR A 40 20.58 1.48 2.34
C THR A 40 20.59 0.29 1.39
N ILE A 41 21.72 -0.41 1.26
CA ILE A 41 21.78 -1.70 0.56
C ILE A 41 20.89 -2.70 1.32
N HIS A 42 19.69 -2.93 0.80
CA HIS A 42 18.79 -3.94 1.35
C HIS A 42 19.00 -5.29 0.67
N HIS A 43 18.84 -6.35 1.45
CA HIS A 43 18.82 -7.70 0.90
C HIS A 43 17.62 -7.86 -0.04
N ILE A 44 17.83 -8.38 -1.26
CA ILE A 44 16.79 -8.49 -2.30
C ILE A 44 15.54 -9.23 -1.77
N GLN A 45 15.72 -10.27 -0.95
CA GLN A 45 14.61 -11.02 -0.36
C GLN A 45 13.72 -10.15 0.54
N LYS A 46 14.31 -9.18 1.26
CA LYS A 46 13.54 -8.25 2.10
C LYS A 46 12.62 -7.43 1.20
N ILE A 47 13.16 -6.83 0.14
CA ILE A 47 12.41 -5.99 -0.79
C ILE A 47 11.23 -6.77 -1.41
N ILE A 48 11.51 -7.97 -1.91
CA ILE A 48 10.47 -8.83 -2.52
C ILE A 48 9.40 -9.17 -1.48
N ALA A 49 9.78 -9.54 -0.26
CA ALA A 49 8.83 -9.88 0.79
C ALA A 49 7.93 -8.69 1.16
N PHE A 50 8.45 -7.47 1.18
CA PHE A 50 7.67 -6.26 1.43
C PHE A 50 6.65 -6.02 0.31
N PHE A 51 7.06 -6.05 -0.96
CA PHE A 51 6.14 -5.83 -2.07
C PHE A 51 5.06 -6.92 -2.17
N GLU A 52 5.43 -8.18 -1.96
CA GLU A 52 4.44 -9.27 -1.91
C GLU A 52 3.46 -9.09 -0.75
N ALA A 53 3.93 -8.67 0.43
CA ALA A 53 3.04 -8.37 1.56
C ALA A 53 2.08 -7.21 1.24
N MET A 54 2.56 -6.13 0.63
CA MET A 54 1.73 -4.99 0.22
C MET A 54 0.67 -5.40 -0.80
N LYS A 55 1.05 -6.17 -1.82
CA LYS A 55 0.14 -6.70 -2.84
C LYS A 55 -0.92 -7.63 -2.24
N HIS A 56 -0.51 -8.54 -1.35
CA HIS A 56 -1.42 -9.42 -0.64
C HIS A 56 -2.41 -8.63 0.23
N PHE A 57 -1.94 -7.56 0.87
CA PHE A 57 -2.78 -6.69 1.68
C PHE A 57 -3.80 -5.91 0.84
N ALA A 58 -3.38 -5.37 -0.31
CA ALA A 58 -4.27 -4.73 -1.27
C ALA A 58 -5.40 -5.68 -1.71
N ASN A 59 -5.04 -6.90 -2.09
CA ASN A 59 -6.01 -7.92 -2.48
C ASN A 59 -6.94 -8.32 -1.32
N TRP A 60 -6.42 -8.41 -0.09
CA TRP A 60 -7.22 -8.63 1.11
C TRP A 60 -8.27 -7.54 1.33
N LEU A 61 -7.96 -6.28 0.98
CA LEU A 61 -8.90 -5.17 1.03
C LEU A 61 -9.95 -5.26 -0.09
N GLU A 62 -9.53 -5.51 -1.33
CA GLU A 62 -10.40 -5.59 -2.51
C GLU A 62 -11.42 -6.72 -2.39
N THR A 63 -10.99 -7.91 -1.94
CA THR A 63 -11.88 -9.06 -1.71
C THR A 63 -12.96 -8.82 -0.65
N ARG A 64 -12.82 -7.76 0.16
CA ARG A 64 -13.83 -7.31 1.14
C ARG A 64 -14.70 -6.16 0.63
N GLY A 65 -14.62 -5.83 -0.67
CA GLY A 65 -15.41 -4.78 -1.31
C GLY A 65 -14.93 -3.35 -0.98
N MET A 66 -13.74 -3.19 -0.42
CA MET A 66 -13.15 -1.87 -0.20
C MET A 66 -12.57 -1.31 -1.51
N LYS A 67 -12.67 0.01 -1.70
CA LYS A 67 -12.11 0.69 -2.88
C LYS A 67 -10.62 0.92 -2.69
N VAL A 68 -9.80 0.28 -3.52
CA VAL A 68 -8.33 0.32 -3.43
C VAL A 68 -7.75 0.86 -4.73
N ILE A 69 -6.72 1.70 -4.62
CA ILE A 69 -5.81 2.04 -5.70
C ILE A 69 -4.44 1.53 -5.29
N TYR A 70 -3.92 0.56 -6.04
CA TYR A 70 -2.62 -0.05 -5.83
C TYR A 70 -1.66 0.32 -6.96
N TYR A 71 -0.57 1.00 -6.65
CA TYR A 71 0.47 1.39 -7.59
C TYR A 71 1.71 0.52 -7.41
N GLN A 72 2.00 -0.30 -8.43
CA GLN A 72 3.25 -1.05 -8.53
C GLN A 72 4.44 -0.13 -8.83
N LEU A 73 5.65 -0.61 -8.56
CA LEU A 73 6.91 0.10 -8.73
C LEU A 73 7.12 0.60 -10.16
N ASN A 74 6.59 -0.13 -11.14
CA ASN A 74 6.71 0.16 -12.57
C ASN A 74 5.46 0.88 -13.14
N ASN A 75 4.51 1.27 -12.29
CA ASN A 75 3.32 1.98 -12.74
C ASN A 75 3.71 3.39 -13.22
N ARG A 76 3.24 3.79 -14.41
CA ARG A 76 3.53 5.10 -15.01
C ARG A 76 3.07 6.28 -14.15
N ASN A 77 2.05 6.07 -13.31
CA ASN A 77 1.53 7.08 -12.39
C ASN A 77 2.24 7.06 -11.02
N ASN A 78 3.14 6.10 -10.79
CA ASN A 78 3.94 5.98 -9.58
C ASN A 78 5.30 6.66 -9.80
N VAL A 79 5.27 7.99 -9.87
CA VAL A 79 6.47 8.81 -10.07
C VAL A 79 7.18 9.02 -8.73
N THR A 80 8.48 8.75 -8.68
CA THR A 80 9.31 9.10 -7.53
C THR A 80 9.28 10.62 -7.34
N ILE A 81 8.92 11.08 -6.13
CA ILE A 81 9.05 12.49 -5.76
C ILE A 81 10.55 12.77 -5.61
N GLN A 82 11.15 13.41 -6.62
CA GLN A 82 12.51 13.92 -6.53
C GLN A 82 12.44 15.30 -5.87
N TYR A 83 13.11 15.43 -4.72
CA TYR A 83 13.44 16.70 -4.08
C TYR A 83 14.81 17.17 -4.56
#